data_AF-A0A7X6UIX9-F1
#
_entry.id   AF-A0A7X6UIX9-F1
#
_cell.length_a   1.000
_cell.length_b   1.000
_cell.length_c   1.000
_cell.angle_alpha   90.00
_cell.angle_beta   90.00
_cell.angle_gamma   90.00
#
_symmetry.space_group_name_H-M   'P 1'
#
loop_
_entity.id
_entity.type
_entity.pdbx_description
1 polymer ?
#
loop_
_entity_poly.entity_id
_entity_poly.type
_entity_poly.pdbx_seq_one_letter_code
_entity_poly.pdbx_strand_id
1 'polypeptide(L)' 'MATDKFEHATFYLTLQQVEDIKKMAREQQISRSALVRMIIREYLAREDKEQHK' A
#
# COMPACT_ATOMS: atom_id res chain seq x y z
N MET A 1 18.95 -1.06 18.54
CA MET A 1 18.44 -0.20 17.45
C MET A 1 16.93 -0.33 17.50
N ALA A 2 16.29 0.68 18.07
CA ALA A 2 14.90 0.58 18.52
C ALA A 2 13.98 0.26 17.33
N THR A 3 13.29 -0.86 17.40
CA THR A 3 12.11 -1.21 16.60
C THR A 3 10.90 -0.34 16.98
N ASP A 4 11.17 0.94 17.24
CA ASP A 4 10.23 2.04 17.34
C ASP A 4 10.03 2.58 15.91
N LYS A 5 8.87 2.63 15.26
CA LYS A 5 7.49 2.28 15.57
C LYS A 5 6.81 2.09 14.21
N PHE A 6 6.74 0.87 13.70
CA PHE A 6 5.83 0.64 12.57
C PHE A 6 4.43 0.52 13.14
N GLU A 7 3.59 1.52 12.87
CA GLU A 7 2.18 1.44 13.22
C GLU A 7 1.46 0.51 12.24
N HIS A 8 0.70 -0.43 12.80
CA HIS A 8 -0.13 -1.35 12.03
C HIS A 8 -1.54 -0.77 11.90
N ALA A 9 -2.01 -0.63 10.66
CA ALA A 9 -3.39 -0.29 10.36
C ALA A 9 -4.09 -1.49 9.71
N THR A 10 -5.35 -1.72 10.10
CA THR A 10 -6.23 -2.71 9.48
C THR A 10 -7.13 -1.99 8.47
N PHE A 11 -7.17 -2.49 7.23
CA PHE A 11 -8.01 -1.93 6.18
C PHE A 11 -9.16 -2.90 5.88
N TYR A 12 -10.37 -2.36 5.75
CA TYR A 12 -11.48 -3.08 5.16
C TYR A 12 -11.45 -2.90 3.65
N LEU A 13 -11.29 -4.01 2.94
CA LEU A 13 -11.27 -4.07 1.49
C LEU A 13 -12.32 -5.07 1.04
N THR A 14 -12.85 -4.87 -0.16
CA THR A 14 -13.69 -5.89 -0.79
C THR A 14 -12.88 -7.17 -1.04
N LEU A 15 -13.56 -8.32 -1.10
CA LEU A 15 -12.90 -9.60 -1.39
C LEU A 15 -12.12 -9.54 -2.70
N GLN A 16 -12.69 -8.93 -3.75
CA GLN A 16 -12.05 -8.80 -5.04
C GLN A 16 -10.73 -8.01 -4.96
N GLN A 17 -10.73 -6.86 -4.27
CA GLN A 17 -9.51 -6.07 -4.05
C GLN A 17 -8.42 -6.87 -3.33
N VAL A 18 -8.80 -7.68 -2.33
CA VAL A 18 -7.84 -8.51 -1.60
C VAL A 18 -7.22 -9.57 -2.51
N GLU A 19 -8.01 -10.23 -3.35
CA GLU A 19 -7.51 -11.23 -4.30
C GLU A 19 -6.62 -10.60 -5.38
N ASP A 20 -6.97 -9.43 -5.89
CA ASP A 20 -6.15 -8.71 -6.86
C ASP A 20 -4.79 -8.32 -6.26
N ILE A 21 -4.77 -7.81 -5.02
CA ILE A 21 -3.54 -7.48 -4.29
C ILE A 21 -2.69 -8.75 -4.07
N LYS A 22 -3.32 -9.87 -3.68
CA LYS A 22 -2.61 -11.15 -3.48
C LYS A 22 -1.96 -11.62 -4.78
N LYS A 23 -2.71 -11.60 -5.88
CA LYS A 23 -2.22 -12.04 -7.20
C LYS A 23 -1.06 -11.16 -7.66
N MET A 24 -1.23 -9.85 -7.63
CA MET A 24 -0.22 -8.88 -8.06
C MET A 24 1.06 -8.97 -7.21
N ALA A 25 0.92 -9.10 -5.89
CA ALA A 25 2.08 -9.26 -5.00
C ALA A 25 2.87 -10.55 -5.30
N ARG A 26 2.19 -11.65 -5.64
CA ARG A 26 2.83 -12.91 -6.05
C ARG A 26 3.57 -12.76 -7.38
N GLU A 27 2.93 -12.16 -8.38
CA GLU A 27 3.51 -11.95 -9.70
C GLU A 27 4.77 -11.09 -9.64
N GLN A 28 4.77 -10.05 -8.80
CA GLN A 28 5.90 -9.16 -8.61
C GLN A 28 6.93 -9.66 -7.58
N GLN A 29 6.70 -10.82 -6.96
CA GLN A 29 7.53 -11.39 -5.89
C GLN A 29 7.80 -10.43 -4.71
N ILE A 30 6.80 -9.64 -4.33
CA ILE A 30 6.86 -8.72 -3.18
C ILE A 30 5.85 -9.08 -2.11
N SER A 31 6.03 -8.55 -0.90
CA SER A 31 5.04 -8.72 0.16
C SER A 31 3.79 -7.87 -0.11
N ARG A 32 2.63 -8.40 0.30
CA ARG A 32 1.35 -7.67 0.22
C ARG A 32 1.41 -6.30 0.89
N SER A 33 2.07 -6.21 2.05
CA SER A 33 2.23 -4.96 2.77
C SER A 33 3.16 -3.97 2.06
N ALA A 34 4.19 -4.46 1.34
CA ALA A 34 5.00 -3.60 0.49
C ALA A 34 4.20 -3.04 -0.69
N LEU A 35 3.41 -3.88 -1.36
CA LEU A 35 2.54 -3.44 -2.46
C LEU A 35 1.54 -2.37 -2.00
N VAL A 36 0.84 -2.61 -0.90
CA VAL A 36 -0.12 -1.63 -0.34
C VAL A 36 0.58 -0.32 0.03
N ARG A 37 1.78 -0.37 0.63
CA ARG A 37 2.57 0.85 0.91
C ARG A 37 2.96 1.61 -0.36
N MET A 38 3.33 0.90 -1.42
CA MET A 38 3.64 1.52 -2.71
C MET A 38 2.42 2.23 -3.31
N ILE A 39 1.24 1.58 -3.27
CA ILE A 39 -0.02 2.16 -3.74
C ILE A 39 -0.38 3.42 -2.95
N ILE A 40 -0.32 3.36 -1.61
CA ILE A 40 -0.61 4.52 -0.75
C ILE A 40 0.35 5.67 -1.04
N ARG A 41 1.66 5.40 -1.15
CA ARG A 41 2.67 6.42 -1.42
C ARG A 41 2.44 7.11 -2.77
N GLU A 42 2.14 6.33 -3.81
CA GLU A 42 1.87 6.85 -5.14
C GLU A 42 0.61 7.71 -5.15
N TYR A 43 -0.45 7.30 -4.45
CA TYR A 43 -1.67 8.08 -4.31
C TYR A 43 -1.41 9.45 -3.66
N LEU A 44 -0.75 9.46 -2.50
CA LEU A 44 -0.43 10.71 -1.78
C LEU A 44 0.45 11.64 -2.62
N ALA A 45 1.44 11.09 -3.33
CA ALA A 45 2.32 11.89 -4.20
C ALA A 45 1.58 12.52 -5.40
N ARG A 46 0.44 11.97 -5.82
CA ARG A 46 -0.42 12.57 -6.86
C ARG A 46 -1.25 13.70 -6.27
N GLU A 47 -1.86 13.49 -5.10
CA GLU A 47 -2.64 14.51 -4.39
C GLU A 47 -1.78 15.75 -4.09
N ASP A 48 -0.56 15.57 -3.59
CA ASP A 48 0.36 16.69 -3.30
C ASP A 48 0.69 17.52 -4.55
N LYS A 49 0.79 16.87 -5.72
CA LYS A 49 1.04 17.56 -7.00
C LYS A 49 -0.18 18.31 -7.52
N GLU A 50 -1.38 17.81 -7.24
CA GLU A 50 -2.64 18.47 -7.63
C GLU A 50 -2.94 19.66 -6.72
N GLN A 51 -2.61 19.58 -5.43
CA GLN A 51 -2.81 20.68 -4.47
C GLN A 51 -1.77 21.81 -4.58
N HIS A 52 -0.66 21.60 -5.28
CA HIS A 52 0.41 22.60 -5.48
C HIS A 52 0.49 23.12 -6.93
N LYS A 53 -0.56 22.90 -7.73
CA LYS A 53 -0.79 23.56 -9.02
C LYS A 53 -1.70 24.77 -8.86
#